data_AF-A0A0D0QCL6-F1
#
_entry.id   AF-A0A0D0QCL6-F1
#
_cell.length_a   1.000
_cell.length_b   1.000
_cell.length_c   1.000
_cell.angle_alpha   90.00
_cell.angle_beta   90.00
_cell.angle_gamma   90.00
#
_symmetry.space_group_name_H-M   'P 1'
#
loop_
_entity.id
_entity.type
_entity.pdbx_description
1 polymer ?
#
loop_
_entity_poly.entity_id
_entity_poly.type
_entity_poly.pdbx_seq_one_letter_code
_entity_poly.pdbx_strand_id
1 'polypeptide(L)'
;MIKIAPSILSANFAKLGEEIVDVERGGADYIHIDVMDGHFVPNITIGPLIVEAIRPVTTLPLDVHLMIEQPDRYIPTFAKAGADYLTVHVEACPHLHRTIHLIKEHGVKVGVALNPHTPIAMIEHIIEDIDLVLFMTVNPGFGGQSFIPAVLPKIRAFSTLVRERGLSVEIEVDGGIHAETAKLCVQAGANVLVAGSAIYNQADRAQAIRAIREGVSS
;
A
#
# COMPACT_ATOMS: atom_id res chain seq x y z
N MET A 1 -2.74 16.22 0.85
CA MET A 1 -3.35 15.72 2.09
C MET A 1 -2.67 14.42 2.43
N ILE A 2 -2.33 14.15 3.71
CA ILE A 2 -1.76 12.87 4.12
C ILE A 2 -2.89 11.87 4.35
N LYS A 3 -2.76 10.68 3.77
CA LYS A 3 -3.72 9.57 3.87
C LYS A 3 -3.19 8.47 4.77
N ILE A 4 -4.06 7.85 5.55
CA ILE A 4 -3.75 6.71 6.41
C ILE A 4 -4.48 5.47 5.87
N ALA A 5 -3.72 4.41 5.63
CA ALA A 5 -4.21 3.15 5.07
C ALA A 5 -3.95 2.00 6.07
N PRO A 6 -4.90 1.66 6.96
CA PRO A 6 -4.70 0.55 7.89
C PRO A 6 -4.54 -0.78 7.14
N SER A 7 -3.43 -1.49 7.36
CA SER A 7 -3.20 -2.81 6.76
C SER A 7 -3.98 -3.89 7.53
N ILE A 8 -4.92 -4.54 6.85
CA ILE A 8 -5.75 -5.59 7.46
C ILE A 8 -4.97 -6.88 7.77
N LEU A 9 -3.71 -6.98 7.34
CA LEU A 9 -2.82 -8.06 7.73
C LEU A 9 -2.63 -8.14 9.25
N SER A 10 -2.76 -7.01 9.96
CA SER A 10 -2.68 -6.94 11.42
C SER A 10 -4.05 -7.01 12.12
N ALA A 11 -5.16 -7.10 11.37
CA ALA A 11 -6.50 -7.16 11.93
C ALA A 11 -6.83 -8.55 12.49
N ASN A 12 -7.88 -8.62 13.31
CA ASN A 12 -8.44 -9.91 13.69
C ASN A 12 -9.34 -10.48 12.58
N PHE A 13 -8.79 -11.42 11.80
CA PHE A 13 -9.48 -12.08 10.68
C PHE A 13 -10.81 -12.75 11.06
N ALA A 14 -10.98 -13.21 12.31
CA ALA A 14 -12.23 -13.83 12.75
C ALA A 14 -13.41 -12.84 12.81
N LYS A 15 -13.13 -11.53 12.81
CA LYS A 15 -14.12 -10.43 12.85
C LYS A 15 -13.78 -9.31 11.86
N LEU A 16 -13.17 -9.65 10.72
CA LEU A 16 -12.60 -8.69 9.77
C LEU A 16 -13.56 -7.57 9.34
N GLY A 17 -14.85 -7.88 9.16
CA GLY A 17 -15.85 -6.86 8.80
C GLY A 17 -16.01 -5.79 9.89
N GLU A 18 -16.04 -6.18 11.17
CA GLU A 18 -16.10 -5.24 12.29
C GLU A 18 -14.81 -4.43 12.41
N GLU A 19 -13.67 -5.08 12.17
CA GLU A 19 -12.35 -4.44 12.20
C GLU A 19 -12.23 -3.30 11.18
N ILE A 20 -12.76 -3.51 9.98
CA ILE A 20 -12.76 -2.51 8.89
C ILE A 20 -13.69 -1.33 9.23
N VAL A 21 -14.91 -1.60 9.70
CA VAL A 21 -15.87 -0.55 10.10
C VAL A 21 -15.30 0.33 11.20
N ASP A 22 -14.55 -0.26 12.14
CA ASP A 22 -13.95 0.46 13.25
C ASP A 22 -12.84 1.43 12.79
N VAL A 23 -11.95 1.01 11.90
CA VAL A 23 -10.92 1.91 11.35
C VAL A 23 -11.49 2.98 10.40
N GLU A 24 -12.54 2.65 9.64
CA GLU A 24 -13.27 3.63 8.81
C GLU A 24 -13.88 4.73 9.69
N ARG A 25 -14.57 4.35 10.77
CA ARG A 25 -15.07 5.32 11.78
C ARG A 25 -13.94 6.10 12.46
N GLY A 26 -12.78 5.47 12.60
CA GLY A 26 -11.57 6.10 13.14
C GLY A 26 -10.92 7.14 12.22
N GLY A 27 -11.40 7.28 10.98
CA GLY A 27 -10.89 8.23 10.00
C GLY A 27 -9.75 7.69 9.14
N ALA A 28 -9.76 6.39 8.86
CA ALA A 28 -8.95 5.80 7.78
C ALA A 28 -9.35 6.39 6.43
N ASP A 29 -8.38 6.55 5.53
CA ASP A 29 -8.63 7.03 4.17
C ASP A 29 -8.76 5.86 3.20
N TYR A 30 -7.93 4.81 3.35
CA TYR A 30 -7.94 3.56 2.55
C TYR A 30 -8.00 2.34 3.46
N ILE A 31 -8.28 1.17 2.89
CA ILE A 31 -8.04 -0.13 3.51
C ILE A 31 -6.95 -0.84 2.70
N HIS A 32 -5.78 -1.07 3.31
CA HIS A 32 -4.66 -1.72 2.65
C HIS A 32 -4.74 -3.24 2.83
N ILE A 33 -4.56 -3.97 1.72
CA ILE A 33 -4.81 -5.41 1.61
C ILE A 33 -3.58 -6.11 1.06
N ASP A 34 -2.86 -6.77 1.96
CA ASP A 34 -1.65 -7.53 1.63
C ASP A 34 -1.98 -8.94 1.12
N VAL A 35 -1.77 -9.18 -0.17
CA VAL A 35 -1.96 -10.47 -0.84
C VAL A 35 -0.61 -11.15 -1.02
N MET A 36 -0.44 -12.34 -0.45
CA MET A 36 0.80 -13.12 -0.49
C MET A 36 0.51 -14.56 -0.93
N ASP A 37 1.38 -15.13 -1.77
CA ASP A 37 1.17 -16.42 -2.43
C ASP A 37 2.13 -17.55 -2.00
N GLY A 38 3.02 -17.31 -1.04
CA GLY A 38 4.04 -18.27 -0.61
C GLY A 38 5.21 -18.45 -1.59
N HIS A 39 5.23 -17.72 -2.70
CA HIS A 39 6.28 -17.79 -3.73
C HIS A 39 7.10 -16.50 -3.77
N PHE A 40 6.44 -15.36 -3.99
CA PHE A 40 7.12 -14.06 -3.98
C PHE A 40 7.60 -13.68 -2.58
N VAL A 41 6.81 -14.05 -1.57
CA VAL A 41 7.16 -13.99 -0.14
C VAL A 41 6.81 -15.32 0.53
N PRO A 42 7.40 -15.68 1.68
CA PRO A 42 7.19 -17.00 2.29
C PRO A 42 5.77 -17.28 2.80
N ASN A 43 4.98 -16.25 3.09
CA ASN A 43 3.67 -16.39 3.70
C ASN A 43 2.55 -16.48 2.65
N ILE A 44 1.42 -17.07 3.06
CA ILE A 44 0.16 -17.05 2.31
C ILE A 44 -0.85 -16.30 3.18
N THR A 45 -1.49 -15.27 2.63
CA THR A 45 -2.42 -14.43 3.39
C THR A 45 -3.86 -14.64 2.94
N ILE A 46 -4.28 -13.88 1.93
CA ILE A 46 -5.65 -13.76 1.46
C ILE A 46 -5.66 -13.67 -0.06
N GLY A 47 -6.84 -13.80 -0.65
CA GLY A 47 -7.03 -13.70 -2.10
C GLY A 47 -8.30 -12.91 -2.46
N PRO A 48 -8.70 -12.95 -3.74
CA PRO A 48 -9.83 -12.16 -4.25
C PRO A 48 -11.15 -12.37 -3.49
N LEU A 49 -11.37 -13.57 -2.95
CA LEU A 49 -12.57 -13.89 -2.16
C LEU A 49 -12.73 -12.99 -0.94
N ILE A 50 -11.62 -12.63 -0.28
CA ILE A 50 -11.66 -11.72 0.87
C ILE A 50 -11.95 -10.29 0.41
N VAL A 51 -11.35 -9.85 -0.70
CA VAL A 51 -11.63 -8.53 -1.30
C VAL A 51 -13.11 -8.38 -1.65
N GLU A 52 -13.69 -9.39 -2.29
CA GLU A 52 -15.12 -9.43 -2.63
C GLU A 52 -16.01 -9.40 -1.37
N ALA A 53 -15.62 -10.13 -0.31
CA ALA A 53 -16.38 -10.18 0.93
C ALA A 53 -16.35 -8.86 1.72
N ILE A 54 -15.23 -8.12 1.70
CA ILE A 54 -15.11 -6.85 2.42
C ILE A 54 -15.62 -5.65 1.61
N ARG A 55 -15.68 -5.75 0.28
CA ARG A 55 -16.16 -4.66 -0.57
C ARG A 55 -17.51 -4.08 -0.14
N PRO A 56 -18.55 -4.86 0.20
CA PRO A 56 -19.81 -4.32 0.69
C PRO A 56 -19.76 -3.77 2.13
N VAL A 57 -18.67 -3.99 2.87
CA VAL A 57 -18.53 -3.57 4.27
C VAL A 57 -18.08 -2.11 4.40
N THR A 58 -17.32 -1.61 3.44
CA THR A 58 -16.74 -0.26 3.47
C THR A 58 -16.88 0.46 2.13
N THR A 59 -16.93 1.79 2.17
CA THR A 59 -16.88 2.64 0.96
C THR A 59 -15.49 3.23 0.70
N LEU A 60 -14.55 3.03 1.63
CA LEU A 60 -13.17 3.48 1.44
C LEU A 60 -12.50 2.74 0.28
N PRO A 61 -11.56 3.38 -0.43
CA PRO A 61 -10.75 2.70 -1.43
C PRO A 61 -10.06 1.45 -0.86
N LEU A 62 -10.20 0.33 -1.57
CA LEU A 62 -9.48 -0.90 -1.30
C LEU A 62 -8.16 -0.87 -2.09
N ASP A 63 -7.08 -0.70 -1.35
CA ASP A 63 -5.72 -0.70 -1.87
C ASP A 63 -5.12 -2.10 -1.78
N VAL A 64 -5.11 -2.81 -2.91
CA VAL A 64 -4.67 -4.21 -2.98
C VAL A 64 -3.22 -4.29 -3.40
N HIS A 65 -2.38 -4.73 -2.48
CA HIS A 65 -0.96 -4.92 -2.66
C HIS A 65 -0.64 -6.39 -2.97
N LEU A 66 -0.20 -6.65 -4.21
CA LEU A 66 0.06 -7.97 -4.73
C LEU A 66 1.54 -8.36 -4.56
N MET A 67 1.85 -8.96 -3.42
CA MET A 67 3.13 -9.65 -3.15
C MET A 67 3.06 -11.10 -3.65
N ILE A 68 2.86 -11.26 -4.95
CA ILE A 68 2.67 -12.56 -5.61
C ILE A 68 3.50 -12.70 -6.88
N GLU A 69 3.79 -13.93 -7.29
CA GLU A 69 4.38 -14.24 -8.58
C GLU A 69 3.31 -14.20 -9.69
N GLN A 70 3.69 -13.74 -10.89
CA GLN A 70 2.81 -13.66 -12.06
C GLN A 70 1.48 -12.89 -11.81
N PRO A 71 1.53 -11.62 -11.32
CA PRO A 71 0.33 -10.87 -10.95
C PRO A 71 -0.65 -10.66 -12.11
N ASP A 72 -0.19 -10.61 -13.37
CA ASP A 72 -1.00 -10.56 -14.60
C ASP A 72 -2.18 -11.55 -14.58
N ARG A 73 -1.98 -12.75 -13.99
CA ARG A 73 -3.01 -13.81 -13.94
C ARG A 73 -4.16 -13.51 -13.00
N TYR A 74 -3.95 -12.63 -12.03
CA TYR A 74 -4.90 -12.34 -10.95
C TYR A 74 -5.49 -10.93 -11.03
N ILE A 75 -4.92 -10.03 -11.84
CA ILE A 75 -5.46 -8.68 -12.04
C ILE A 75 -6.97 -8.69 -12.38
N PRO A 76 -7.45 -9.50 -13.34
CA PRO A 76 -8.88 -9.51 -13.67
C PRO A 76 -9.78 -9.94 -12.50
N THR A 77 -9.32 -10.88 -11.67
CA THR A 77 -10.12 -11.42 -10.56
C THR A 77 -10.14 -10.46 -9.38
N PHE A 78 -9.03 -9.80 -9.05
CA PHE A 78 -8.99 -8.76 -8.02
C PHE A 78 -9.76 -7.50 -8.43
N ALA A 79 -9.66 -7.08 -9.70
CA ALA A 79 -10.46 -5.97 -10.22
C ALA A 79 -11.95 -6.26 -10.09
N LYS A 80 -12.38 -7.46 -10.52
CA LYS A 80 -13.79 -7.91 -10.37
C LYS A 80 -14.22 -7.99 -8.90
N ALA A 81 -13.32 -8.34 -7.98
CA ALA A 81 -13.61 -8.42 -6.56
C ALA A 81 -13.83 -7.03 -5.91
N GLY A 82 -13.51 -5.94 -6.59
CA GLY A 82 -13.78 -4.58 -6.13
C GLY A 82 -12.54 -3.82 -5.62
N ALA A 83 -11.34 -4.23 -6.03
CA ALA A 83 -10.12 -3.46 -5.80
C ALA A 83 -10.21 -2.07 -6.48
N ASP A 84 -9.86 -1.01 -5.76
CA ASP A 84 -9.79 0.35 -6.31
C ASP A 84 -8.38 0.69 -6.80
N TYR A 85 -7.37 0.14 -6.12
CA TYR A 85 -5.97 0.13 -6.56
C TYR A 85 -5.48 -1.31 -6.64
N LEU A 86 -4.68 -1.59 -7.67
CA LEU A 86 -3.87 -2.80 -7.74
C LEU A 86 -2.40 -2.41 -7.84
N THR A 87 -1.67 -2.72 -6.77
CA THR A 87 -0.25 -2.42 -6.63
C THR A 87 0.57 -3.68 -6.87
N VAL A 88 1.39 -3.69 -7.93
CA VAL A 88 2.24 -4.83 -8.30
C VAL A 88 3.72 -4.52 -8.06
N HIS A 89 4.47 -5.54 -7.65
CA HIS A 89 5.92 -5.44 -7.55
C HIS A 89 6.59 -5.42 -8.92
N VAL A 90 7.49 -4.46 -9.16
CA VAL A 90 8.32 -4.46 -10.37
C VAL A 90 9.15 -5.74 -10.49
N GLU A 91 9.55 -6.30 -9.35
CA GLU A 91 10.34 -7.53 -9.25
C GLU A 91 9.56 -8.77 -9.70
N ALA A 92 8.23 -8.72 -9.65
CA ALA A 92 7.35 -9.81 -10.08
C ALA A 92 6.87 -9.67 -11.54
N CYS A 93 7.21 -8.56 -12.21
CA CYS A 93 6.68 -8.19 -13.51
C CYS A 93 7.77 -8.11 -14.60
N PRO A 94 8.02 -9.18 -15.37
CA PRO A 94 8.96 -9.14 -16.50
C PRO A 94 8.60 -8.09 -17.56
N HIS A 95 7.32 -7.77 -17.69
CA HIS A 95 6.79 -6.80 -18.65
C HIS A 95 5.90 -5.75 -17.95
N LEU A 96 6.46 -5.02 -16.98
CA LEU A 96 5.71 -4.07 -16.13
C LEU A 96 4.79 -3.13 -16.92
N HIS A 97 5.24 -2.54 -18.03
CA HIS A 97 4.39 -1.67 -18.86
C HIS A 97 3.11 -2.37 -19.36
N ARG A 98 3.19 -3.64 -19.74
CA ARG A 98 2.01 -4.43 -20.16
C ARG A 98 1.11 -4.71 -18.96
N THR A 99 1.67 -5.05 -17.81
CA THR A 99 0.94 -5.25 -16.55
C THR A 99 0.15 -4.01 -16.14
N ILE A 100 0.77 -2.83 -16.23
CA ILE A 100 0.14 -1.53 -15.96
C ILE A 100 -1.09 -1.33 -16.85
N HIS A 101 -0.96 -1.57 -18.16
CA HIS A 101 -2.07 -1.41 -19.09
C HIS A 101 -3.19 -2.42 -18.84
N LEU A 102 -2.86 -3.66 -18.46
CA LEU A 102 -3.85 -4.65 -18.07
C LEU A 102 -4.69 -4.20 -16.87
N ILE A 103 -4.07 -3.55 -15.87
CA ILE A 103 -4.81 -2.98 -14.72
C ILE A 103 -5.77 -1.88 -15.19
N LYS A 104 -5.29 -0.96 -16.04
CA LYS A 104 -6.10 0.13 -16.62
C LYS A 104 -7.28 -0.39 -17.44
N GLU A 105 -7.09 -1.45 -18.23
CA GLU A 105 -8.16 -2.09 -19.02
C GLU A 105 -9.31 -2.60 -18.15
N HIS A 106 -9.07 -2.87 -16.88
CA HIS A 106 -10.08 -3.28 -15.91
C HIS A 106 -10.66 -2.10 -15.09
N GLY A 107 -10.30 -0.86 -15.42
CA GLY A 107 -10.83 0.35 -14.77
C GLY A 107 -10.32 0.57 -13.34
N VAL A 108 -9.21 -0.07 -12.97
CA VAL A 108 -8.60 0.02 -11.64
C VAL A 108 -7.41 0.97 -11.69
N LYS A 109 -7.14 1.70 -10.59
CA LYS A 109 -5.95 2.53 -10.48
C LYS A 109 -4.70 1.69 -10.32
N VAL A 110 -3.60 2.18 -10.88
CA VAL A 110 -2.36 1.43 -10.99
C VAL A 110 -1.38 1.84 -9.89
N GLY A 111 -0.96 0.87 -9.09
CA GLY A 111 0.16 1.01 -8.17
C GLY A 111 1.38 0.20 -8.63
N VAL A 112 2.58 0.71 -8.35
CA VAL A 112 3.83 -0.05 -8.50
C VAL A 112 4.63 -0.03 -7.20
N ALA A 113 4.94 -1.21 -6.68
CA ALA A 113 5.75 -1.40 -5.49
C ALA A 113 7.24 -1.61 -5.82
N LEU A 114 8.10 -1.09 -4.94
CA LEU A 114 9.54 -1.30 -4.95
C LEU A 114 10.01 -1.88 -3.62
N ASN A 115 10.72 -3.01 -3.65
CA ASN A 115 11.44 -3.52 -2.50
C ASN A 115 12.48 -2.52 -1.98
N PRO A 116 12.98 -2.67 -0.74
CA PRO A 116 13.95 -1.74 -0.17
C PRO A 116 15.20 -1.55 -1.05
N HIS A 117 15.70 -2.65 -1.64
CA HIS A 117 16.91 -2.66 -2.47
C HIS A 117 16.68 -2.22 -3.92
N THR A 118 15.43 -2.17 -4.38
CA THR A 118 15.12 -1.90 -5.78
C THR A 118 15.19 -0.39 -6.07
N PRO A 119 15.95 0.04 -7.09
CA PRO A 119 16.12 1.45 -7.39
C PRO A 119 14.90 2.03 -8.13
N ILE A 120 14.63 3.33 -7.94
CA ILE A 120 13.55 4.04 -8.65
C ILE A 120 13.75 4.07 -10.17
N ALA A 121 14.99 3.94 -10.65
CA ALA A 121 15.30 3.86 -12.08
C ALA A 121 14.52 2.77 -12.82
N MET A 122 14.06 1.72 -12.10
CA MET A 122 13.22 0.66 -12.67
C MET A 122 11.83 1.15 -13.12
N ILE A 123 11.38 2.31 -12.63
CA ILE A 123 10.01 2.82 -12.85
C ILE A 123 9.97 4.23 -13.46
N GLU A 124 11.12 4.89 -13.68
CA GLU A 124 11.18 6.27 -14.20
C GLU A 124 10.52 6.47 -15.57
N HIS A 125 10.51 5.41 -16.38
CA HIS A 125 9.93 5.42 -17.73
C HIS A 125 8.43 5.13 -17.77
N ILE A 126 7.84 4.70 -16.66
CA ILE A 126 6.40 4.38 -16.56
C ILE A 126 5.67 5.27 -15.56
N ILE A 127 6.34 6.27 -14.98
CA ILE A 127 5.80 7.13 -13.91
C ILE A 127 4.56 7.92 -14.34
N GLU A 128 4.41 8.23 -15.63
CA GLU A 128 3.24 8.93 -16.17
C GLU A 128 2.03 8.01 -16.32
N ASP A 129 2.25 6.69 -16.26
CA ASP A 129 1.23 5.67 -16.45
C ASP A 129 0.69 5.09 -15.14
N ILE A 130 1.13 5.58 -13.99
CA ILE A 130 0.77 5.04 -12.68
C ILE A 130 0.09 6.08 -11.80
N ASP A 131 -0.76 5.63 -10.89
CA ASP A 131 -1.48 6.46 -9.94
C ASP A 131 -0.79 6.50 -8.58
N LEU A 132 -0.03 5.46 -8.24
CA LEU A 132 0.61 5.28 -6.94
C LEU A 132 1.97 4.56 -7.08
N VAL A 133 2.95 4.96 -6.27
CA VAL A 133 4.18 4.19 -6.02
C VAL A 133 4.26 3.83 -4.56
N LEU A 134 4.38 2.53 -4.30
CA LEU A 134 4.56 1.97 -2.98
C LEU A 134 6.04 1.70 -2.71
N PHE A 135 6.59 2.37 -1.70
CA PHE A 135 7.92 2.11 -1.18
C PHE A 135 7.85 1.18 0.02
N MET A 136 8.35 -0.04 -0.14
CA MET A 136 8.52 -0.94 0.99
C MET A 136 9.59 -0.37 1.93
N THR A 137 9.21 -0.10 3.17
CA THR A 137 10.08 0.36 4.25
C THR A 137 10.51 -0.77 5.19
N VAL A 138 10.12 -2.00 4.85
CA VAL A 138 10.59 -3.29 5.38
C VAL A 138 10.78 -4.26 4.21
N ASN A 139 11.38 -5.44 4.42
CA ASN A 139 11.32 -6.46 3.37
C ASN A 139 9.91 -7.09 3.37
N PRO A 140 9.27 -7.28 2.22
CA PRO A 140 7.92 -7.86 2.17
C PRO A 140 7.83 -9.23 2.84
N GLY A 141 6.65 -9.55 3.39
CA GLY A 141 6.30 -10.90 3.83
C GLY A 141 5.78 -10.99 5.26
N PHE A 142 6.17 -10.11 6.18
CA PHE A 142 5.76 -10.21 7.59
C PHE A 142 5.40 -8.84 8.20
N GLY A 143 4.39 -8.81 9.08
CA GLY A 143 4.12 -7.66 9.92
C GLY A 143 5.11 -7.51 11.09
N GLY A 144 5.16 -6.32 11.69
CA GLY A 144 5.96 -6.07 12.91
C GLY A 144 7.47 -5.94 12.70
N GLN A 145 7.93 -5.86 11.45
CA GLN A 145 9.33 -5.65 11.13
C GLN A 145 9.80 -4.21 11.43
N SER A 146 11.09 -4.06 11.71
CA SER A 146 11.72 -2.77 11.94
C SER A 146 11.84 -1.97 10.65
N PHE A 147 11.46 -0.68 10.73
CA PHE A 147 11.63 0.29 9.64
C PHE A 147 13.08 0.34 9.13
N ILE A 148 13.26 0.44 7.81
CA ILE A 148 14.56 0.52 7.13
C ILE A 148 14.81 1.98 6.70
N PRO A 149 15.59 2.79 7.43
CA PRO A 149 15.78 4.21 7.10
C PRO A 149 16.49 4.46 5.78
N ALA A 150 17.24 3.48 5.27
CA ALA A 150 17.98 3.57 4.02
C ALA A 150 17.09 3.77 2.78
N VAL A 151 15.76 3.58 2.90
CA VAL A 151 14.81 3.82 1.80
C VAL A 151 14.40 5.30 1.69
N LEU A 152 14.59 6.11 2.73
CA LEU A 152 14.18 7.53 2.76
C LEU A 152 14.80 8.38 1.64
N PRO A 153 16.11 8.24 1.28
CA PRO A 153 16.69 8.97 0.15
C PRO A 153 16.00 8.64 -1.18
N LYS A 154 15.59 7.38 -1.36
CA LYS A 154 14.90 6.91 -2.57
C LYS A 154 13.50 7.54 -2.68
N ILE A 155 12.76 7.63 -1.58
CA ILE A 155 11.45 8.33 -1.53
C ILE A 155 11.62 9.81 -1.89
N ARG A 156 12.65 10.47 -1.35
CA ARG A 156 12.94 11.90 -1.61
C ARG A 156 13.30 12.18 -3.07
N ALA A 157 14.09 11.30 -3.67
CA ALA A 157 14.43 11.39 -5.09
C ALA A 157 13.17 11.25 -5.96
N PHE A 158 12.30 10.27 -5.66
CA PHE A 158 11.06 10.08 -6.39
C PHE A 158 10.06 11.24 -6.21
N SER A 159 9.91 11.75 -4.99
CA SER A 159 9.06 12.93 -4.72
C SER A 159 9.52 14.16 -5.50
N THR A 160 10.84 14.35 -5.63
CA THR A 160 11.42 15.41 -6.46
C THR A 160 11.04 15.23 -7.93
N LEU A 161 11.19 14.01 -8.46
CA LEU A 161 10.83 13.66 -9.83
C LEU A 161 9.35 13.90 -10.14
N VAL A 162 8.45 13.46 -9.26
CA VAL A 162 6.99 13.68 -9.38
C VAL A 162 6.69 15.18 -9.45
N ARG A 163 7.30 15.98 -8.58
CA ARG A 163 7.11 17.43 -8.54
C ARG A 163 7.65 18.13 -9.78
N GLU A 164 8.85 17.76 -10.24
CA GLU A 164 9.50 18.35 -11.41
C GLU A 164 8.72 18.08 -12.70
N ARG A 165 8.08 16.91 -12.80
CA ARG A 165 7.21 16.54 -13.92
C ARG A 165 5.76 17.01 -13.77
N GLY A 166 5.39 17.61 -12.63
CA GLY A 166 4.02 18.07 -12.37
C GLY A 166 2.99 16.95 -12.30
N LEU A 167 3.40 15.75 -11.87
CA LEU A 167 2.55 14.57 -11.81
C LEU A 167 1.75 14.50 -10.50
N SER A 168 0.62 13.79 -10.53
CA SER A 168 -0.27 13.59 -9.37
C SER A 168 -0.11 12.20 -8.72
N VAL A 169 1.02 11.53 -8.93
CA VAL A 169 1.29 10.18 -8.42
C VAL A 169 1.34 10.20 -6.88
N GLU A 170 0.61 9.29 -6.25
CA GLU A 170 0.65 9.08 -4.81
C GLU A 170 1.94 8.36 -4.41
N ILE A 171 2.51 8.75 -3.27
CA ILE A 171 3.76 8.19 -2.75
C ILE A 171 3.39 7.51 -1.44
N GLU A 172 3.28 6.19 -1.51
CA GLU A 172 2.91 5.33 -0.41
C GLU A 172 4.14 4.70 0.24
N VAL A 173 4.05 4.43 1.55
CA VAL A 173 5.04 3.66 2.31
C VAL A 173 4.36 2.57 3.12
N ASP A 174 4.95 1.36 3.11
CA ASP A 174 4.49 0.22 3.90
C ASP A 174 5.63 -0.49 4.65
N GLY A 175 5.40 -0.68 5.94
CA GLY A 175 6.29 -1.41 6.85
C GLY A 175 6.89 -0.55 7.96
N GLY A 176 6.60 -0.90 9.22
CA GLY A 176 7.18 -0.21 10.37
C GLY A 176 6.71 1.24 10.55
N ILE A 177 5.52 1.58 10.05
CA ILE A 177 4.94 2.92 10.14
C ILE A 177 4.23 3.12 11.49
N HIS A 178 4.72 4.09 12.25
CA HIS A 178 4.15 4.63 13.48
C HIS A 178 4.43 6.13 13.53
N ALA A 179 3.98 6.86 14.56
CA ALA A 179 4.05 8.33 14.59
C ALA A 179 5.45 8.92 14.24
N GLU A 180 6.53 8.31 14.74
CA GLU A 180 7.89 8.77 14.49
C GLU A 180 8.37 8.48 13.05
N THR A 181 8.18 7.26 12.55
CA THR A 181 8.62 6.87 11.20
C THR A 181 7.73 7.47 10.11
N ALA A 182 6.45 7.68 10.39
CA ALA A 182 5.52 8.43 9.54
C ALA A 182 6.05 9.84 9.27
N LYS A 183 6.54 10.53 10.30
CA LYS A 183 7.12 11.88 10.16
C LYS A 183 8.32 11.87 9.21
N LEU A 184 9.20 10.89 9.32
CA LEU A 184 10.36 10.74 8.44
C LEU A 184 9.93 10.50 6.98
N CYS A 185 8.92 9.65 6.77
CA CYS A 185 8.41 9.33 5.43
C CYS A 185 7.74 10.53 4.78
N VAL A 186 6.91 11.27 5.51
CA VAL A 186 6.27 12.50 5.01
C VAL A 186 7.32 13.58 4.70
N GLN A 187 8.33 13.74 5.55
CA GLN A 187 9.46 14.63 5.26
C GLN A 187 10.28 14.20 4.04
N ALA A 188 10.28 12.90 3.70
CA ALA A 188 10.86 12.38 2.46
C ALA A 188 9.93 12.55 1.25
N GLY A 189 8.66 12.89 1.45
CA GLY A 189 7.69 13.17 0.38
C GLY A 189 6.56 12.16 0.25
N ALA A 190 6.45 11.18 1.15
CA ALA A 190 5.30 10.28 1.19
C ALA A 190 4.01 11.02 1.57
N ASN A 191 2.89 10.60 1.01
CA ASN A 191 1.57 11.15 1.29
C ASN A 191 0.49 10.09 1.55
N VAL A 192 0.80 8.80 1.42
CA VAL A 192 -0.03 7.67 1.87
C VAL A 192 0.79 6.81 2.83
N LEU A 193 0.24 6.50 4.00
CA LEU A 193 0.93 5.82 5.09
C LEU A 193 0.21 4.52 5.44
N VAL A 194 0.81 3.38 5.09
CA VAL A 194 0.27 2.05 5.44
C VAL A 194 0.70 1.68 6.85
N ALA A 195 -0.26 1.43 7.74
CA ALA A 195 0.00 1.12 9.15
C ALA A 195 -0.83 -0.06 9.64
N GLY A 196 -0.19 -1.19 9.94
CA GLY A 196 -0.84 -2.38 10.49
C GLY A 196 -0.89 -2.35 12.03
N SER A 197 0.11 -2.95 12.66
CA SER A 197 0.17 -3.17 14.12
C SER A 197 0.09 -1.89 14.95
N ALA A 198 0.57 -0.75 14.43
CA ALA A 198 0.47 0.54 15.11
C ALA A 198 -0.99 0.99 15.34
N ILE A 199 -1.94 0.47 14.56
CA ILE A 199 -3.37 0.75 14.67
C ILE A 199 -4.10 -0.43 15.31
N TYR A 200 -3.97 -1.63 14.75
CA TYR A 200 -4.79 -2.77 15.16
C TYR A 200 -4.45 -3.34 16.55
N ASN A 201 -3.26 -3.07 17.08
CA ASN A 201 -2.90 -3.46 18.45
C ASN A 201 -3.35 -2.43 19.51
N GLN A 202 -3.99 -1.34 19.10
CA GLN A 202 -4.51 -0.32 20.01
C GLN A 202 -5.99 -0.57 20.32
N ALA A 203 -6.38 -0.30 21.55
CA ALA A 203 -7.77 -0.38 21.97
C ALA A 203 -8.62 0.74 21.33
N ASP A 204 -8.07 1.94 21.17
CA ASP A 204 -8.69 3.07 20.48
C ASP A 204 -8.00 3.31 19.13
N ARG A 205 -8.58 2.72 18.07
CA ARG A 205 -8.03 2.84 16.71
C ARG A 205 -8.16 4.25 16.14
N ALA A 206 -9.21 4.98 16.53
CA ALA A 206 -9.40 6.37 16.12
C ALA A 206 -8.30 7.26 16.70
N GLN A 207 -7.93 7.05 17.98
CA GLN A 207 -6.80 7.73 18.59
C GLN A 207 -5.47 7.35 17.91
N ALA A 208 -5.27 6.07 17.60
CA ALA A 208 -4.06 5.61 16.90
C ALA A 208 -3.89 6.28 15.52
N ILE A 209 -4.97 6.33 14.72
CA ILE A 209 -4.99 7.00 13.41
C ILE A 209 -4.71 8.50 13.56
N ARG A 210 -5.38 9.18 14.52
CA ARG A 210 -5.15 10.60 14.80
C ARG A 210 -3.69 10.88 15.18
N ALA A 211 -3.11 10.07 16.06
CA ALA A 211 -1.74 10.24 16.51
C ALA A 211 -0.72 10.17 15.35
N ILE A 212 -0.92 9.26 14.39
CA ILE A 212 -0.09 9.19 13.18
C ILE A 212 -0.27 10.46 12.34
N ARG A 213 -1.52 10.89 12.11
CA ARG A 213 -1.84 12.06 11.28
C ARG A 213 -1.34 13.39 11.88
N GLU A 214 -1.45 13.55 13.18
CA GLU A 214 -0.96 14.75 13.90
C GLU A 214 0.57 14.76 13.97
N GLY A 215 1.21 13.61 14.17
CA GLY A 215 2.68 13.49 14.24
C GLY A 215 3.42 13.94 12.97
N VAL A 216 2.73 13.95 11.82
CA VAL A 216 3.28 14.41 10.53
C VAL A 216 2.90 15.84 10.16
N SER A 217 1.93 16.43 10.85
CA SER A 217 1.45 17.80 10.59
C SER A 217 2.26 18.88 11.34
N SER A 218 3.17 18.46 12.23
CA SER A 218 4.02 19.29 13.08
C SER A 218 5.47 19.41 12.61
#